data_AF-A0A552I7C0-F1
#
_entry.id   AF-A0A552I7C0-F1
#
_cell.length_a   1.000
_cell.length_b   1.000
_cell.length_c   1.000
_cell.angle_alpha   90.00
_cell.angle_beta   90.00
_cell.angle_gamma   90.00
#
_symmetry.space_group_name_H-M   'P 1'
#
loop_
_entity.id
_entity.type
_entity.pdbx_description
1 polymer ?
#
loop_
_entity_poly.entity_id
_entity_poly.type
_entity_poly.pdbx_seq_one_letter_code
_entity_poly.pdbx_strand_id
1 'polypeptide(L)'
;MTTPQDVLQIAISEIGTTENPSGYDQTKYNAWYGMNHVPWAAIFVSYCFYHAGLPLEITTDKGFAYHPHAKKWFKEHGWWHTTPQVGDIVFFDWGLGNDQLPDSVGIVEKVNSDGSIVAIRGNVDNQVKRVNHQGSTIMGYGRPPYQTSKLDSELAQVLLNS
;
A
#
# COMPACT_ATOMS: atom_id res chain seq x y z
N MET A 1 -11.12 -12.21 -9.54
CA MET A 1 -11.32 -11.03 -8.70
C MET A 1 -10.18 -10.98 -7.73
N THR A 2 -9.39 -9.92 -7.73
CA THR A 2 -8.24 -9.78 -6.84
C THR A 2 -8.71 -9.45 -5.42
N THR A 3 -8.23 -10.21 -4.45
CA THR A 3 -8.51 -10.07 -3.02
C THR A 3 -7.32 -9.40 -2.30
N PRO A 4 -7.52 -8.91 -1.06
CA PRO A 4 -6.42 -8.50 -0.19
C PRO A 4 -5.32 -9.56 -0.06
N GLN A 5 -5.71 -10.83 0.02
CA GLN A 5 -4.78 -11.93 0.23
C GLN A 5 -3.88 -12.14 -0.99
N ASP A 6 -4.39 -11.96 -2.21
CA ASP A 6 -3.60 -12.09 -3.44
C ASP A 6 -2.47 -11.07 -3.49
N VAL A 7 -2.78 -9.81 -3.16
CA VAL A 7 -1.78 -8.73 -3.07
C VAL A 7 -0.74 -9.01 -1.98
N LEU A 8 -1.21 -9.47 -0.81
CA LEU A 8 -0.31 -9.82 0.30
C LEU A 8 0.61 -10.99 -0.04
N GLN A 9 0.16 -12.00 -0.79
CA GLN A 9 1.03 -13.11 -1.20
C GLN A 9 2.21 -12.61 -2.06
N ILE A 10 1.95 -11.67 -3.00
CA ILE A 10 3.03 -11.02 -3.76
C ILE A 10 3.96 -10.27 -2.80
N ALA A 11 3.42 -9.39 -1.94
CA ALA A 11 4.24 -8.61 -1.01
C ALA A 11 5.07 -9.48 -0.05
N ILE A 12 4.51 -10.58 0.45
CA ILE A 12 5.19 -11.54 1.34
C ILE A 12 6.37 -12.20 0.62
N SER A 13 6.18 -12.59 -0.64
CA SER A 13 7.24 -13.21 -1.45
C SER A 13 8.44 -12.30 -1.70
N GLU A 14 8.26 -10.99 -1.51
CA GLU A 14 9.28 -9.98 -1.73
C GLU A 14 10.08 -9.60 -0.48
N ILE A 15 9.71 -10.13 0.70
CA ILE A 15 10.41 -9.82 1.95
C ILE A 15 11.88 -10.26 1.85
N GLY A 16 12.78 -9.34 2.19
CA GLY A 16 14.23 -9.55 2.09
C GLY A 16 14.86 -9.07 0.78
N THR A 17 14.07 -8.72 -0.24
CA THR A 17 14.58 -8.04 -1.44
C THR A 17 15.22 -6.70 -1.04
N THR A 18 16.46 -6.48 -1.46
CA THR A 18 17.21 -5.25 -1.23
C THR A 18 17.42 -4.49 -2.54
N GLU A 19 17.76 -3.21 -2.45
CA GLU A 19 18.38 -2.51 -3.57
C GLU A 19 19.83 -2.94 -3.78
N ASN A 20 20.33 -2.75 -5.00
CA ASN A 20 21.71 -3.07 -5.38
C ASN A 20 22.27 -2.02 -6.35
N PRO A 21 23.33 -1.27 -5.97
CA PRO A 21 23.98 -1.29 -4.66
C PRO A 21 23.10 -0.68 -3.55
N SER A 22 23.37 -1.05 -2.29
CA SER A 22 22.67 -0.47 -1.12
C SER A 22 22.93 1.03 -1.02
N GLY A 23 21.88 1.81 -0.79
CA GLY A 23 21.84 3.27 -0.75
C GLY A 23 21.59 3.96 -2.09
N TYR A 24 21.35 3.22 -3.18
CA TYR A 24 21.27 3.79 -4.53
C TYR A 24 19.85 3.80 -5.13
N ASP A 25 18.84 3.38 -4.37
CA ASP A 25 17.44 3.33 -4.83
C ASP A 25 17.30 2.60 -6.18
N GLN A 26 18.02 1.48 -6.30
CA GLN A 26 18.09 0.65 -7.51
C GLN A 26 17.57 -0.75 -7.21
N THR A 27 16.30 -0.98 -7.51
CA THR A 27 15.62 -2.28 -7.35
C THR A 27 15.00 -2.78 -8.64
N LYS A 28 14.58 -4.05 -8.67
CA LYS A 28 13.73 -4.57 -9.76
C LYS A 28 12.42 -3.80 -9.91
N TYR A 29 11.91 -3.22 -8.82
CA TYR A 29 10.66 -2.45 -8.84
C TYR A 29 10.86 -1.11 -9.55
N ASN A 30 11.94 -0.40 -9.23
CA ASN A 30 12.34 0.84 -9.89
C ASN A 30 12.52 0.63 -11.40
N ALA A 31 13.25 -0.42 -11.78
CA ALA A 31 13.47 -0.79 -13.17
C ALA A 31 12.16 -1.15 -13.89
N TRP A 32 11.29 -1.93 -13.23
CA TRP A 32 9.97 -2.27 -13.76
C TRP A 32 9.08 -1.03 -13.95
N TYR A 33 9.08 -0.11 -13.00
CA TYR A 33 8.28 1.12 -13.07
C TYR A 33 8.81 2.09 -14.14
N GLY A 34 10.13 2.07 -14.39
CA GLY A 34 10.82 2.98 -15.30
C GLY A 34 11.44 4.20 -14.61
N MET A 35 11.64 4.12 -13.28
CA MET A 35 12.21 5.20 -12.45
C MET A 35 13.29 4.63 -11.52
N ASN A 36 14.54 4.62 -11.98
CA ASN A 36 15.70 4.26 -11.16
C ASN A 36 16.18 5.43 -10.31
N HIS A 37 16.84 5.13 -9.19
CA HIS A 37 17.44 6.11 -8.28
C HIS A 37 16.43 7.05 -7.62
N VAL A 38 15.25 6.52 -7.29
CA VAL A 38 14.20 7.23 -6.54
C VAL A 38 13.66 6.36 -5.41
N PRO A 39 13.27 6.94 -4.26
CA PRO A 39 12.66 6.21 -3.16
C PRO A 39 11.50 5.33 -3.63
N TRP A 40 11.52 4.06 -3.23
CA TRP A 40 10.75 3.02 -3.91
C TRP A 40 9.64 2.37 -3.08
N ALA A 41 9.28 2.93 -1.92
CA ALA A 41 8.17 2.41 -1.11
C ALA A 41 6.83 2.42 -1.87
N ALA A 42 6.49 3.52 -2.53
CA ALA A 42 5.30 3.64 -3.39
C ALA A 42 5.37 2.73 -4.62
N ILE A 43 6.54 2.64 -5.25
CA ILE A 43 6.77 1.81 -6.43
C ILE A 43 6.61 0.32 -6.07
N PHE A 44 7.09 -0.11 -4.91
CA PHE A 44 6.90 -1.46 -4.39
C PHE A 44 5.41 -1.79 -4.17
N VAL A 45 4.65 -0.88 -3.58
CA VAL A 45 3.19 -1.07 -3.42
C VAL A 45 2.54 -1.23 -4.80
N SER A 46 2.84 -0.33 -5.74
CA SER A 46 2.36 -0.41 -7.12
C SER A 46 2.69 -1.74 -7.79
N TYR A 47 3.92 -2.23 -7.62
CA TYR A 47 4.36 -3.54 -8.13
C TYR A 47 3.49 -4.68 -7.59
N CYS A 48 3.26 -4.73 -6.28
CA CYS A 48 2.46 -5.79 -5.66
C CYS A 48 1.02 -5.81 -6.20
N PHE A 49 0.40 -4.63 -6.29
CA PHE A 49 -0.97 -4.49 -6.79
C PHE A 49 -1.10 -4.83 -8.27
N TYR A 50 -0.17 -4.35 -9.11
CA TYR A 50 -0.14 -4.66 -10.53
C TYR A 50 -0.01 -6.17 -10.77
N HIS A 51 0.94 -6.82 -10.08
CA HIS A 51 1.20 -8.26 -10.25
C HIS A 51 0.12 -9.16 -9.62
N ALA A 52 -0.72 -8.63 -8.73
CA ALA A 52 -1.92 -9.29 -8.24
C ALA A 52 -3.15 -9.09 -9.16
N GLY A 53 -3.00 -8.37 -10.29
CA GLY A 53 -4.08 -8.12 -11.24
C GLY A 53 -5.02 -6.96 -10.84
N LEU A 54 -4.59 -6.08 -9.93
CA LEU A 54 -5.33 -4.89 -9.51
C LEU A 54 -4.44 -3.65 -9.62
N PRO A 55 -4.03 -3.23 -10.84
CA PRO A 55 -3.21 -2.04 -11.01
C PRO A 55 -3.92 -0.80 -10.44
N LEU A 56 -3.17 0.02 -9.71
CA LEU A 56 -3.68 1.27 -9.12
C LEU A 56 -3.33 2.42 -10.05
N GLU A 57 -4.15 2.67 -11.08
CA GLU A 57 -3.90 3.65 -12.14
C GLU A 57 -4.00 5.13 -11.68
N ILE A 58 -3.20 5.48 -10.67
CA ILE A 58 -3.22 6.77 -9.97
C ILE A 58 -2.42 7.82 -10.74
N THR A 59 -1.22 7.44 -11.23
CA THR A 59 -0.37 8.33 -12.04
C THR A 59 0.03 7.73 -13.37
N THR A 60 0.12 6.40 -13.45
CA THR A 60 0.45 5.63 -14.65
C THR A 60 -0.37 4.34 -14.64
N ASP A 61 -0.41 3.63 -15.77
CA ASP A 61 -0.98 2.28 -15.87
C ASP A 61 -0.34 1.26 -14.90
N LYS A 62 0.89 1.54 -14.43
CA LYS A 62 1.59 0.72 -13.45
C LYS A 62 1.28 1.04 -12.01
N GLY A 63 0.74 2.22 -11.69
CA GLY A 63 0.65 2.63 -10.29
C GLY A 63 0.88 4.11 -9.97
N PHE A 64 1.48 4.29 -8.80
CA PHE A 64 2.03 5.52 -8.26
C PHE A 64 3.46 5.35 -7.76
N ALA A 65 4.25 6.42 -7.89
CA ALA A 65 5.57 6.55 -7.29
C ALA A 65 5.64 7.65 -6.22
N TYR A 66 4.55 8.40 -6.00
CA TYR A 66 4.52 9.54 -5.08
C TYR A 66 3.33 9.46 -4.13
N HIS A 67 3.60 9.41 -2.82
CA HIS A 67 2.60 9.15 -1.77
C HIS A 67 1.45 10.18 -1.75
N PRO A 68 1.70 11.50 -1.88
CA PRO A 68 0.62 12.50 -1.87
C PRO A 68 -0.38 12.34 -3.01
N HIS A 69 0.05 11.89 -4.20
CA HIS A 69 -0.87 11.59 -5.29
C HIS A 69 -1.82 10.45 -4.95
N ALA A 70 -1.31 9.37 -4.34
CA ALA A 70 -2.15 8.26 -3.92
C ALA A 70 -3.12 8.65 -2.80
N LYS A 71 -2.67 9.40 -1.78
CA LYS A 71 -3.56 9.96 -0.73
C LYS A 71 -4.70 10.77 -1.35
N LYS A 72 -4.38 11.67 -2.28
CA LYS A 72 -5.36 12.50 -2.97
C LYS A 72 -6.37 11.63 -3.74
N TRP A 73 -5.88 10.66 -4.51
CA TRP A 73 -6.70 9.76 -5.30
C TRP A 73 -7.68 8.95 -4.43
N PHE A 74 -7.20 8.34 -3.34
CA PHE A 74 -8.09 7.62 -2.41
C PHE A 74 -9.15 8.53 -1.78
N LYS A 75 -8.81 9.78 -1.45
CA LYS A 75 -9.77 10.75 -0.93
C LYS A 75 -10.84 11.14 -1.96
N GLU A 76 -10.43 11.40 -3.20
CA GLU A 76 -11.33 11.80 -4.29
C GLU A 76 -12.32 10.68 -4.66
N HIS A 77 -11.94 9.43 -4.48
CA HIS A 77 -12.81 8.26 -4.73
C HIS A 77 -13.63 7.82 -3.50
N GLY A 78 -13.50 8.50 -2.35
CA GLY A 78 -14.19 8.10 -1.12
C GLY A 78 -13.66 6.79 -0.49
N TRP A 79 -12.43 6.40 -0.83
CA TRP A 79 -11.76 5.18 -0.39
C TRP A 79 -10.68 5.42 0.66
N TRP A 80 -10.64 6.65 1.21
CA TRP A 80 -9.76 6.99 2.31
C TRP A 80 -10.43 6.71 3.66
N HIS A 81 -9.71 6.04 4.56
CA HIS A 81 -10.20 5.62 5.86
C HIS A 81 -9.21 5.99 6.99
N THR A 82 -9.74 6.07 8.21
CA THR A 82 -8.97 6.23 9.45
C THR A 82 -8.89 4.93 10.25
N THR A 83 -9.66 3.91 9.88
CA THR A 83 -9.63 2.57 10.48
C THR A 83 -9.01 1.56 9.51
N PRO A 84 -7.99 0.79 9.94
CA PRO A 84 -7.29 -0.14 9.06
C PRO A 84 -8.12 -1.39 8.76
N GLN A 85 -7.92 -1.93 7.57
CA GLN A 85 -8.26 -3.31 7.21
C GLN A 85 -7.06 -4.00 6.55
N VAL A 86 -7.07 -5.33 6.60
CA VAL A 86 -6.08 -6.15 5.88
C VAL A 86 -6.18 -5.85 4.38
N GLY A 87 -5.04 -5.58 3.74
CA GLY A 87 -4.94 -5.18 2.34
C GLY A 87 -5.06 -3.67 2.09
N ASP A 88 -5.35 -2.85 3.10
CA ASP A 88 -5.28 -1.41 2.92
C ASP A 88 -3.83 -0.97 2.63
N ILE A 89 -3.69 0.13 1.90
CA ILE A 89 -2.42 0.85 1.80
C ILE A 89 -2.35 1.82 2.99
N VAL A 90 -1.43 1.57 3.90
CA VAL A 90 -1.18 2.50 5.02
C VAL A 90 -0.26 3.63 4.56
N PHE A 91 -0.57 4.85 5.00
CA PHE A 91 0.21 6.06 4.77
C PHE A 91 0.77 6.56 6.11
N PHE A 92 2.07 6.76 6.17
CA PHE A 92 2.78 7.24 7.37
C PHE A 92 3.10 8.73 7.25
N ASP A 93 3.02 9.43 8.37
CA ASP A 93 3.51 10.80 8.55
C ASP A 93 4.44 10.79 9.76
N TRP A 94 5.72 11.03 9.54
CA TRP A 94 6.74 11.09 10.57
C TRP A 94 7.17 12.53 10.85
N GLY A 95 6.44 13.51 10.31
CA GLY A 95 6.75 14.93 10.41
C GLY A 95 8.01 15.32 9.65
N LEU A 96 8.46 14.53 8.67
CA LEU A 96 9.56 14.96 7.82
C LEU A 96 9.07 16.13 6.96
N GLY A 97 9.89 17.18 6.84
CA GLY A 97 9.53 18.36 6.04
C GLY A 97 8.47 19.29 6.64
N ASN A 98 7.82 18.94 7.77
CA ASN A 98 6.76 19.74 8.42
C ASN A 98 5.59 20.13 7.48
N ASP A 99 5.24 19.27 6.52
CA ASP A 99 4.30 19.59 5.43
C ASP A 99 2.95 18.84 5.49
N GLN A 100 2.77 17.94 6.47
CA GLN A 100 1.58 17.09 6.65
C GLN A 100 1.31 16.18 5.41
N LEU A 101 2.38 15.83 4.70
CA LEU A 101 2.36 14.90 3.59
C LEU A 101 2.85 13.51 4.02
N PRO A 102 2.36 12.44 3.37
CA PRO A 102 2.81 11.10 3.70
C PRO A 102 4.27 10.87 3.28
N ASP A 103 5.08 10.43 4.25
CA ASP A 103 6.51 10.17 4.10
C ASP A 103 6.79 8.79 3.51
N SER A 104 5.91 7.82 3.77
CA SER A 104 6.03 6.45 3.27
C SER A 104 4.67 5.77 3.20
N VAL A 105 4.62 4.68 2.43
CA VAL A 105 3.49 3.75 2.41
C VAL A 105 3.88 2.29 2.70
N GLY A 106 2.87 1.45 2.88
CA GLY A 106 2.98 -0.01 3.02
C GLY A 106 1.64 -0.71 2.77
N ILE A 107 1.64 -2.03 2.73
CA ILE A 107 0.42 -2.85 2.63
C ILE A 107 0.14 -3.46 4.00
N VAL A 108 -1.06 -3.23 4.54
CA VAL A 108 -1.48 -3.76 5.84
C VAL A 108 -1.66 -5.27 5.73
N GLU A 109 -0.82 -6.02 6.44
CA GLU A 109 -0.90 -7.49 6.54
C GLU A 109 -1.81 -7.92 7.70
N LYS A 110 -1.78 -7.18 8.81
CA LYS A 110 -2.54 -7.51 10.02
C LYS A 110 -2.95 -6.26 10.78
N VAL A 111 -4.14 -6.32 11.37
CA VAL A 111 -4.61 -5.38 12.39
C VAL A 111 -4.63 -6.09 13.74
N ASN A 112 -3.93 -5.58 14.74
CA ASN A 112 -3.88 -6.14 16.08
C ASN A 112 -5.02 -5.58 16.94
N SER A 113 -5.36 -6.28 18.03
CA SER A 113 -6.45 -5.90 18.94
C SER A 113 -6.20 -4.59 19.70
N ASP A 114 -4.94 -4.17 19.83
CA ASP A 114 -4.54 -2.91 20.47
C ASP A 114 -4.57 -1.71 19.49
N GLY A 115 -5.00 -1.92 18.24
CA GLY A 115 -5.05 -0.90 17.20
C GLY A 115 -3.73 -0.68 16.46
N SER A 116 -2.65 -1.38 16.82
CA SER A 116 -1.43 -1.42 16.00
C SER A 116 -1.63 -2.26 14.74
N ILE A 117 -0.75 -2.05 13.75
CA ILE A 117 -0.77 -2.83 12.50
C ILE A 117 0.58 -3.50 12.24
N VAL A 118 0.54 -4.58 11.47
CA VAL A 118 1.72 -5.11 10.78
C VAL A 118 1.57 -4.77 9.30
N ALA A 119 2.60 -4.17 8.71
CA ALA A 119 2.64 -3.81 7.30
C ALA A 119 3.88 -4.38 6.61
N ILE A 120 3.73 -4.75 5.33
CA ILE A 120 4.84 -5.07 4.44
C ILE A 120 5.18 -3.81 3.66
N ARG A 121 6.45 -3.40 3.73
CA ARG A 121 6.93 -2.12 3.22
C ARG A 121 8.19 -2.32 2.42
N GLY A 122 8.29 -1.60 1.30
CA GLY A 122 9.53 -1.38 0.58
C GLY A 122 10.31 -0.22 1.19
N ASN A 123 11.60 -0.15 0.85
CA ASN A 123 12.53 0.88 1.28
C ASN A 123 12.60 1.10 2.81
N VAL A 124 12.50 0.03 3.60
CA VAL A 124 12.78 0.06 5.04
C VAL A 124 14.20 -0.44 5.25
N ASP A 125 15.11 0.46 5.62
CA ASP A 125 16.55 0.20 5.65
C ASP A 125 17.04 -0.42 4.33
N ASN A 126 16.63 0.18 3.21
CA ASN A 126 17.01 -0.22 1.84
C ASN A 126 16.53 -1.63 1.42
N GLN A 127 15.50 -2.16 2.08
CA GLN A 127 14.94 -3.48 1.76
C GLN A 127 13.43 -3.58 2.00
N VAL A 128 12.83 -4.67 1.52
CA VAL A 128 11.46 -5.04 1.87
C VAL A 128 11.43 -5.68 3.25
N LYS A 129 10.60 -5.16 4.16
CA LYS A 129 10.41 -5.68 5.51
C LYS A 129 8.94 -5.80 5.90
N ARG A 130 8.67 -6.76 6.77
CA ARG A 130 7.49 -6.79 7.62
C ARG A 130 7.77 -5.99 8.89
N VAL A 131 6.95 -4.97 9.17
CA VAL A 131 7.19 -4.01 10.26
C VAL A 131 5.90 -3.78 11.05
N ASN A 132 6.02 -3.77 12.38
CA ASN A 132 4.93 -3.39 13.28
C ASN A 132 4.91 -1.88 13.49
N HIS A 133 3.75 -1.26 13.37
CA HIS A 133 3.56 0.17 13.53
C HIS A 133 2.46 0.50 14.54
N GLN A 134 2.76 1.46 15.41
CA GLN A 134 1.79 2.05 16.32
C GLN A 134 0.95 3.11 15.58
N GLY A 135 -0.32 3.24 15.99
CA GLY A 135 -1.28 4.14 15.35
C GLY A 135 -0.86 5.62 15.31
N SER A 136 -0.01 6.06 16.24
CA SER A 136 0.46 7.45 16.32
C SER A 136 1.32 7.91 15.13
N THR A 137 1.87 6.98 14.35
CA THR A 137 2.71 7.28 13.18
C THR A 137 1.94 7.22 11.86
N ILE A 138 0.63 6.97 11.93
CA ILE A 138 -0.20 6.67 10.77
C ILE A 138 -1.11 7.84 10.46
N MET A 139 -1.02 8.32 9.21
CA MET A 139 -1.88 9.38 8.68
C MET A 139 -3.27 8.85 8.30
N GLY A 140 -3.33 7.61 7.80
CA GLY A 140 -4.56 6.95 7.40
C GLY A 140 -4.31 5.86 6.37
N TYR A 141 -5.41 5.43 5.73
CA TYR A 141 -5.44 4.23 4.91
C TYR A 141 -6.17 4.49 3.60
N GLY A 142 -5.57 4.10 2.48
CA GLY A 142 -6.28 3.97 1.22
C GLY A 142 -6.75 2.54 1.04
N ARG A 143 -8.06 2.33 0.86
CA ARG A 143 -8.63 1.00 0.61
C ARG A 143 -8.79 0.77 -0.89
N PRO A 144 -7.99 -0.11 -1.50
CA PRO A 144 -8.15 -0.45 -2.91
C PRO A 144 -9.55 -0.98 -3.21
N PRO A 145 -10.07 -0.76 -4.43
CA PRO A 145 -11.36 -1.29 -4.85
C PRO A 145 -11.24 -2.80 -5.17
N TYR A 146 -10.96 -3.60 -4.15
CA TYR A 146 -10.96 -5.05 -4.27
C TYR A 146 -12.30 -5.52 -4.83
N GLN A 147 -12.23 -6.39 -5.83
CA GLN A 147 -13.44 -6.91 -6.47
C GLN A 147 -14.11 -7.88 -5.50
N THR A 148 -15.22 -7.47 -4.88
CA THR A 148 -16.08 -8.36 -4.10
C THR A 148 -16.78 -9.32 -5.04
N SER A 149 -17.00 -10.57 -4.59
CA SER A 149 -17.82 -11.47 -5.40
C SER A 149 -19.22 -10.92 -5.56
N LYS A 150 -19.84 -11.17 -6.71
CA LYS A 150 -21.21 -10.73 -6.99
C LYS A 150 -22.17 -11.19 -5.88
N LEU A 151 -21.90 -12.38 -5.32
CA LEU A 151 -22.63 -12.96 -4.20
C LEU A 151 -22.46 -12.14 -2.90
N ASP A 152 -21.26 -11.67 -2.60
CA ASP A 152 -20.97 -10.86 -1.41
C ASP A 152 -21.62 -9.47 -1.51
N SER A 153 -21.60 -8.87 -2.70
CA SER A 153 -22.25 -7.59 -2.97
C SER A 153 -23.78 -7.69 -2.84
N GLU A 154 -24.37 -8.78 -3.34
CA GLU A 154 -25.82 -9.04 -3.23
C GLU A 154 -26.22 -9.33 -1.78
N LEU A 155 -25.44 -10.11 -1.03
CA LEU A 155 -25.68 -10.37 0.40
C LEU A 155 -25.56 -9.10 1.26
N ALA A 156 -24.55 -8.26 1.01
CA ALA A 156 -24.40 -6.99 1.71
C ALA A 156 -25.58 -6.06 1.46
N GLN A 157 -26.09 -6.00 0.22
CA GLN A 157 -27.26 -5.20 -0.13
C GLN A 157 -28.55 -5.71 0.52
N VAL A 158 -28.72 -7.03 0.64
CA VAL A 158 -29.87 -7.64 1.35
C VAL A 158 -29.84 -7.28 2.83
N LEU A 159 -28.68 -7.39 3.49
CA LEU A 159 -28.51 -7.09 4.91
C LEU A 159 -28.71 -5.60 5.24
N LEU A 160 -28.43 -4.70 4.29
CA LEU A 160 -28.67 -3.27 4.45
C LEU A 160 -30.14 -2.87 4.26
N ASN A 161 -30.94 -3.74 3.62
CA ASN A 161 -32.36 -3.51 3.31
C ASN A 161 -33.32 -4.28 4.25
N SER A 162 -32.79 -4.96 5.26
CA SER A 162 -33.52 -5.75 6.27
C SER A 162 -33.37 -5.14 7.65
#